data_AF-A0AA88MHC2-F1
#
_entry.id   AF-A0AA88MHC2-F1
#
_cell.length_a   1.000
_cell.length_b   1.000
_cell.length_c   1.000
_cell.angle_alpha   90.00
_cell.angle_beta   90.00
_cell.angle_gamma   90.00
#
_symmetry.space_group_name_H-M   'P 1'
#
loop_
_entity.id
_entity.type
_entity.pdbx_description
1 polymer ?
#
loop_
_entity_poly.entity_id
_entity_poly.type
_entity_poly.pdbx_seq_one_letter_code
_entity_poly.pdbx_strand_id
1 'polypeptide(L)'
;MHRLISILLLAVGACDTVYWQTLTCPYKGRHETLTRIWCRQTSTECCTGLLFSHTDHLVDGGKLKVTQGIDSFTVEAAEPVYGEGQYWCGMLTKNKTIIKLAEGYFHTSYGAFIWNFTRWILLPLLPMVTIFTSLCYRTTTKCISKKAKKPYDETAMRGARIDPQYENATSFFELERRGFNCAE
;
A
#
# COMPACT_ATOMS: atom_id res chain seq x y z
N MET A 1 8.82 6.29 32.46
CA MET A 1 8.96 6.46 30.99
C MET A 1 8.48 5.24 30.19
N HIS A 2 8.76 4.01 30.62
CA HIS A 2 8.29 2.79 29.91
C HIS A 2 6.77 2.68 29.73
N ARG A 3 5.97 3.11 30.73
CA ARG A 3 4.50 3.01 30.66
C ARG A 3 3.84 3.98 29.68
N LEU A 4 4.44 5.15 29.42
CA LEU A 4 3.89 6.12 28.45
C LEU A 4 4.09 5.66 27.00
N ILE A 5 5.21 4.98 26.71
CA ILE A 5 5.50 4.39 25.40
C ILE A 5 4.54 3.23 25.10
N SER A 6 4.24 2.39 26.10
CA SER A 6 3.24 1.32 25.96
C SER A 6 1.82 1.86 25.75
N ILE A 7 1.45 2.98 26.37
CA ILE A 7 0.13 3.61 26.17
C ILE A 7 0.03 4.26 24.78
N LEU A 8 1.10 4.88 24.27
CA LEU A 8 1.12 5.42 22.90
C LEU A 8 1.00 4.31 21.83
N LEU A 9 1.64 3.15 22.05
CA LEU A 9 1.55 2.01 21.12
C LEU A 9 0.16 1.35 21.13
N LEU A 10 -0.58 1.42 22.24
CA LEU A 10 -1.94 0.88 22.34
C LEU A 10 -3.01 1.81 21.76
N ALA A 11 -2.74 3.11 21.66
CA ALA A 11 -3.67 4.09 21.07
C ALA A 11 -3.62 4.13 19.53
N VAL A 12 -2.56 3.60 18.91
CA VAL A 12 -2.53 3.31 17.46
C VAL A 12 -3.21 1.96 17.24
N GLY A 13 -4.45 1.85 17.73
CA GLY A 13 -5.34 0.76 17.35
C GLY A 13 -5.57 0.85 15.85
N ALA A 14 -5.04 -0.13 15.13
CA ALA A 14 -5.23 -0.31 13.70
C ALA A 14 -6.74 -0.34 13.41
N CYS A 15 -7.26 0.77 12.93
CA CYS A 15 -8.53 0.78 12.24
C CYS A 15 -8.20 0.27 10.84
N ASP A 16 -8.45 -1.02 10.58
CA ASP A 16 -8.43 -1.60 9.25
C ASP A 16 -9.61 -1.01 8.46
N THR A 17 -9.50 0.27 8.11
CA THR A 17 -10.45 0.90 7.20
C THR A 17 -10.15 0.33 5.82
N VAL A 18 -10.95 -0.66 5.41
CA VAL A 18 -10.96 -1.16 4.04
C VAL A 18 -11.17 0.05 3.13
N TYR A 19 -10.14 0.38 2.34
CA TYR A 19 -10.16 1.57 1.48
C TYR A 19 -10.90 1.26 0.18
N TRP A 20 -12.19 1.54 0.17
CA TRP A 20 -13.01 1.38 -1.03
C TRP A 20 -12.67 2.46 -2.06
N GLN A 21 -12.34 2.03 -3.27
CA GLN A 21 -12.17 2.89 -4.43
C GLN A 21 -13.42 2.81 -5.30
N THR A 22 -13.88 3.95 -5.79
CA THR A 22 -15.19 4.07 -6.45
C THR A 22 -15.03 4.59 -7.88
N LEU A 23 -15.74 3.98 -8.83
CA LEU A 23 -15.88 4.50 -10.19
C LEU A 23 -17.36 4.55 -10.58
N THR A 24 -17.83 5.75 -10.92
CA THR A 24 -19.21 5.99 -11.37
C THR A 24 -19.25 6.07 -12.90
N CYS A 25 -20.23 5.38 -13.47
CA CYS A 25 -20.33 5.06 -14.88
C CYS A 25 -21.65 5.60 -15.42
N PRO A 26 -21.66 6.81 -16.00
CA PRO A 26 -22.88 7.43 -16.48
C PRO A 26 -23.38 6.75 -17.76
N TYR A 27 -24.70 6.63 -17.90
CA TYR A 27 -25.35 6.07 -19.08
C TYR A 27 -26.67 6.77 -19.39
N LYS A 28 -27.18 6.58 -20.62
CA LYS A 28 -28.51 7.08 -21.01
C LYS A 28 -29.56 6.00 -20.72
N GLY A 29 -30.75 6.36 -20.21
CA GLY A 29 -31.78 5.40 -19.80
C GLY A 29 -32.12 4.29 -20.81
N ARG A 30 -32.00 4.53 -22.12
CA ARG A 30 -32.15 3.47 -23.15
C ARG A 30 -31.17 2.29 -23.03
N HIS A 31 -30.12 2.42 -22.22
CA HIS A 31 -29.10 1.40 -21.96
C HIS A 31 -29.22 0.78 -20.58
N GLU A 32 -30.30 1.03 -19.84
CA GLU A 32 -30.50 0.53 -18.48
C GLU A 32 -30.42 -1.00 -18.41
N THR A 33 -30.99 -1.70 -19.39
CA THR A 33 -31.04 -3.17 -19.42
C THR A 33 -29.79 -3.83 -19.99
N LEU A 34 -28.79 -3.06 -20.43
CA LEU A 34 -27.56 -3.62 -20.99
C LEU A 34 -26.67 -4.23 -19.92
N THR A 35 -26.01 -5.33 -20.27
CA THR A 35 -24.98 -5.95 -19.44
C THR A 35 -23.88 -4.93 -19.15
N ARG A 36 -23.47 -4.87 -17.88
CA ARG A 36 -22.40 -4.00 -17.41
C ARG A 36 -21.06 -4.70 -17.53
N ILE A 37 -20.02 -3.90 -17.72
CA ILE A 37 -18.63 -4.36 -17.81
C ILE A 37 -17.84 -3.62 -16.75
N TRP A 38 -17.01 -4.36 -16.03
CA TRP A 38 -15.92 -3.85 -15.22
C TRP A 38 -14.62 -4.43 -15.77
N CYS A 39 -13.68 -3.60 -16.22
CA CYS A 39 -12.44 -4.10 -16.81
C CYS A 39 -11.21 -3.36 -16.30
N ARG A 40 -10.15 -4.12 -16.00
CA ARG A 40 -8.79 -3.60 -15.84
C ARG A 40 -8.08 -3.65 -17.17
N GLN A 41 -7.49 -2.54 -17.57
CA GLN A 41 -6.65 -2.48 -18.76
C GLN A 41 -5.37 -3.29 -18.55
N THR A 42 -5.08 -4.20 -19.49
CA THR A 42 -3.85 -5.00 -19.50
C THR A 42 -2.90 -4.57 -20.62
N SER A 43 -3.43 -4.03 -21.71
CA SER A 43 -2.67 -3.39 -22.79
C SER A 43 -3.47 -2.26 -23.42
N THR A 44 -2.98 -1.66 -24.51
CA THR A 44 -3.72 -0.63 -25.26
C THR A 44 -5.06 -1.14 -25.81
N GLU A 45 -5.13 -2.43 -26.16
CA GLU A 45 -6.29 -3.05 -26.80
C GLU A 45 -6.97 -4.14 -25.95
N CYS A 46 -6.28 -4.62 -24.90
CA CYS A 46 -6.76 -5.70 -24.07
C CYS A 46 -7.16 -5.22 -22.67
N CYS A 47 -8.13 -5.93 -22.10
CA CYS A 47 -8.51 -5.74 -20.72
C CYS A 47 -8.93 -7.08 -20.11
N THR A 48 -8.79 -7.21 -18.80
CA THR A 48 -9.26 -8.36 -18.02
C THR A 48 -10.32 -7.88 -17.04
N GLY A 49 -11.47 -8.54 -17.06
CA GLY A 49 -12.63 -8.03 -16.36
C GLY A 49 -13.75 -9.03 -16.29
N LEU A 50 -14.92 -8.51 -15.93
CA LEU A 50 -16.10 -9.28 -15.64
C LEU A 50 -17.36 -8.57 -16.16
N LEU A 51 -18.31 -9.40 -16.54
CA LEU A 51 -19.62 -9.01 -17.02
C LEU A 51 -20.63 -9.26 -15.90
N PHE A 52 -21.56 -8.34 -15.72
CA PHE A 52 -22.60 -8.46 -14.71
C PHE A 52 -23.90 -7.79 -15.18
N SER A 53 -25.01 -8.24 -14.61
CA SER A 53 -26.35 -7.72 -14.89
C SER A 53 -26.58 -6.39 -14.18
N HIS A 54 -27.56 -5.62 -14.66
CA HIS A 54 -28.04 -4.42 -13.99
C HIS A 54 -28.77 -4.71 -12.67
N THR A 55 -29.05 -5.98 -12.36
CA THR A 55 -29.65 -6.43 -11.09
C THR A 55 -28.61 -6.91 -10.07
N ASP A 56 -27.35 -7.01 -10.47
CA ASP A 56 -26.29 -7.46 -9.58
C ASP A 56 -25.83 -6.31 -8.67
N HIS A 57 -25.73 -6.62 -7.37
CA HIS A 57 -25.27 -5.71 -6.33
C HIS A 57 -23.91 -6.09 -5.75
N LEU A 58 -23.54 -7.37 -5.86
CA LEU A 58 -22.27 -7.93 -5.41
C LEU A 58 -21.72 -8.82 -6.52
N VAL A 59 -20.50 -8.57 -6.95
CA VAL A 59 -19.84 -9.29 -8.04
C VAL A 59 -18.46 -9.75 -7.58
N ASP A 60 -17.90 -10.75 -8.26
CA ASP A 60 -16.60 -11.35 -7.96
C ASP A 60 -16.49 -11.86 -6.51
N GLY A 61 -17.50 -12.61 -6.06
CA GLY A 61 -17.54 -13.14 -4.70
C GLY A 61 -17.68 -12.06 -3.61
N GLY A 62 -18.19 -10.88 -3.96
CA GLY A 62 -18.43 -9.78 -3.02
C GLY A 62 -17.29 -8.75 -2.92
N LYS A 63 -16.25 -8.88 -3.75
CA LYS A 63 -15.14 -7.91 -3.81
C LYS A 63 -15.52 -6.62 -4.51
N LEU A 64 -16.50 -6.69 -5.41
CA LEU A 64 -17.09 -5.53 -6.07
C LEU A 64 -18.51 -5.33 -5.55
N LYS A 65 -18.77 -4.14 -5.03
CA LYS A 65 -20.11 -3.68 -4.70
C LYS A 65 -20.60 -2.77 -5.81
N VAL A 66 -21.82 -3.01 -6.27
CA VAL A 66 -22.42 -2.28 -7.38
C VAL A 66 -23.70 -1.61 -6.90
N THR A 67 -23.75 -0.29 -7.08
CA THR A 67 -24.92 0.52 -6.80
C THR A 67 -25.49 1.05 -8.12
N GLN A 68 -26.73 0.69 -8.42
CA GLN A 68 -27.42 1.16 -9.63
C GLN A 68 -28.14 2.47 -9.33
N GLY A 69 -28.02 3.43 -10.23
CA GLY A 69 -28.77 4.68 -10.26
C GLY A 69 -29.66 4.73 -11.51
N ILE A 70 -30.36 5.84 -11.69
CA ILE A 70 -31.31 6.02 -12.82
C ILE A 70 -30.54 6.16 -14.15
N ASP A 71 -29.43 6.88 -14.13
CA ASP A 71 -28.62 7.27 -15.29
C ASP A 71 -27.13 6.96 -15.08
N SER A 72 -26.81 6.13 -14.09
CA SER A 72 -25.45 5.76 -13.76
C SER A 72 -25.43 4.47 -12.96
N PHE A 73 -24.28 3.80 -12.93
CA PHE A 73 -24.00 2.79 -11.92
C PHE A 73 -22.64 3.08 -11.30
N THR A 74 -22.47 2.78 -10.03
CA THR A 74 -21.22 2.98 -9.29
C THR A 74 -20.67 1.62 -8.89
N VAL A 75 -19.40 1.40 -9.21
CA VAL A 75 -18.65 0.22 -8.78
C VAL A 75 -17.70 0.63 -7.67
N GLU A 76 -17.80 -0.02 -6.53
CA GLU A 76 -16.92 0.14 -5.39
C GLU A 76 -16.06 -1.13 -5.23
N ALA A 77 -14.75 -0.97 -5.15
CA ALA A 77 -13.79 -2.06 -4.98
C ALA A 77 -12.95 -1.82 -3.72
N ALA A 78 -13.01 -2.75 -2.77
CA ALA A 78 -12.23 -2.72 -1.51
C ALA A 78 -10.73 -2.84 -1.78
N GLU A 79 -10.39 -3.78 -2.65
CA GLU A 79 -9.07 -3.95 -3.22
C GLU A 79 -9.27 -4.21 -4.71
N PRO A 80 -8.49 -3.55 -5.59
CA PRO A 80 -8.61 -3.81 -7.01
C PRO A 80 -8.31 -5.30 -7.25
N VAL A 81 -9.32 -6.05 -7.70
CA VAL A 81 -9.30 -7.53 -7.84
C VAL A 81 -8.07 -8.03 -8.59
N TYR A 82 -7.64 -7.26 -9.58
CA TYR A 82 -6.52 -7.57 -10.45
C TYR A 82 -5.26 -6.77 -10.10
N GLY A 83 -5.23 -6.09 -8.96
CA GLY A 83 -4.15 -5.20 -8.54
C GLY A 83 -4.26 -3.80 -9.14
N GLU A 84 -3.29 -2.96 -8.82
CA GLU A 84 -3.29 -1.56 -9.25
C GLU A 84 -3.30 -1.39 -10.77
N GLY A 85 -3.83 -0.28 -11.24
CA GLY A 85 -3.78 0.08 -12.65
C GLY A 85 -5.00 0.85 -13.11
N GLN A 86 -5.12 0.97 -14.43
CA GLN A 86 -6.24 1.64 -15.05
C GLN A 86 -7.42 0.69 -15.17
N TYR A 87 -8.53 1.09 -14.60
CA TYR A 87 -9.82 0.42 -14.71
C TYR A 87 -10.78 1.29 -15.52
N TRP A 88 -11.73 0.62 -16.15
CA TRP A 88 -12.84 1.30 -16.79
C TRP A 88 -14.09 0.47 -16.64
N CYS A 89 -15.21 1.15 -16.75
CA CYS A 89 -16.51 0.54 -16.75
C CYS A 89 -17.24 0.86 -18.04
N GLY A 90 -18.10 -0.05 -18.44
CA GLY A 90 -18.80 0.04 -19.70
C GLY A 90 -20.08 -0.77 -19.73
N MET A 91 -20.65 -0.84 -20.91
CA MET A 91 -21.80 -1.68 -21.22
C MET A 91 -21.55 -2.49 -22.47
N LEU A 92 -22.12 -3.69 -22.51
CA LEU A 92 -22.15 -4.54 -23.70
C LEU A 92 -23.50 -4.40 -24.40
N THR A 93 -23.48 -3.97 -25.65
CA THR A 93 -24.70 -3.95 -26.47
C THR A 93 -25.07 -5.36 -26.92
N LYS A 94 -26.31 -5.54 -27.38
CA LYS A 94 -26.77 -6.80 -27.99
C LYS A 94 -25.91 -7.22 -29.20
N ASN A 95 -25.28 -6.27 -29.87
CA ASN A 95 -24.39 -6.50 -31.02
C ASN A 95 -22.95 -6.79 -30.59
N LYS A 96 -22.71 -7.10 -29.31
CA LYS A 96 -21.39 -7.33 -28.71
C LYS A 96 -20.43 -6.13 -28.82
N THR A 97 -20.97 -4.93 -28.98
CA THR A 97 -20.17 -3.70 -28.98
C THR A 97 -19.99 -3.22 -27.54
N ILE A 98 -18.75 -2.93 -27.17
CA ILE A 98 -18.42 -2.36 -25.86
C ILE A 98 -18.55 -0.84 -25.93
N ILE A 99 -19.29 -0.26 -25.00
CA ILE A 99 -19.39 1.17 -24.80
C ILE A 99 -18.66 1.49 -23.50
N LYS A 100 -17.46 2.09 -23.60
CA LYS A 100 -16.73 2.61 -22.44
C LYS A 100 -17.41 3.89 -21.93
N LEU A 101 -17.68 3.95 -20.63
CA LEU A 101 -18.42 5.07 -20.02
C LEU A 101 -17.54 5.95 -19.15
N ALA A 102 -16.69 5.33 -18.34
CA ALA A 102 -15.76 6.03 -17.48
C ALA A 102 -14.50 5.20 -17.27
N GLU A 103 -13.43 5.87 -16.88
CA GLU A 103 -12.14 5.27 -16.52
C GLU A 103 -11.61 5.90 -15.24
N GLY A 104 -10.82 5.13 -14.50
CA GLY A 104 -10.20 5.57 -13.26
C GLY A 104 -8.96 4.73 -12.96
N TYR A 105 -8.00 5.33 -12.28
CA TYR A 105 -6.81 4.62 -11.82
C TYR A 105 -7.05 4.13 -10.38
N PHE A 106 -6.87 2.83 -10.15
CA PHE A 106 -7.04 2.22 -8.84
C PHE A 106 -5.66 1.89 -8.29
N HIS A 107 -5.36 2.38 -7.10
CA HIS A 107 -4.09 2.16 -6.42
C HIS A 107 -4.18 0.96 -5.48
N THR A 108 -3.06 0.26 -5.30
CA THR A 108 -2.93 -0.65 -4.16
C THR A 108 -2.61 0.17 -2.92
N SER A 109 -3.44 0.06 -1.88
CA SER A 109 -3.33 0.88 -0.66
C SER A 109 -2.05 0.60 0.15
N TYR A 110 -1.35 -0.49 -0.16
CA TYR A 110 -0.22 -0.97 0.64
C TYR A 110 0.95 0.04 0.73
N GLY A 111 1.30 0.68 -0.39
CA GLY A 111 2.38 1.68 -0.42
C GLY A 111 2.04 2.96 0.34
N ALA A 112 0.81 3.45 0.20
CA ALA A 112 0.33 4.65 0.89
C ALA A 112 0.23 4.43 2.40
N PHE A 113 -0.22 3.24 2.81
CA PHE A 113 -0.27 2.84 4.21
C PHE A 113 1.15 2.81 4.81
N ILE A 114 2.09 2.05 4.23
CA ILE A 114 3.46 1.97 4.74
C ILE A 114 4.11 3.35 4.81
N TRP A 115 3.95 4.19 3.79
CA TRP A 115 4.49 5.54 3.79
C TRP A 115 3.92 6.39 4.92
N ASN A 116 2.61 6.32 5.16
CA ASN A 116 1.94 7.04 6.23
C ASN A 116 2.46 6.57 7.61
N PHE A 117 2.50 5.27 7.87
CA PHE A 117 3.03 4.73 9.14
C PHE A 117 4.50 5.08 9.33
N THR A 118 5.31 4.93 8.29
CA THR A 118 6.74 5.30 8.34
C THR A 118 6.88 6.77 8.69
N ARG A 119 6.11 7.66 8.06
CA ARG A 119 6.14 9.09 8.34
C ARG A 119 5.76 9.41 9.80
N TRP A 120 4.69 8.83 10.32
CA TRP A 120 4.24 9.08 11.70
C TRP A 120 5.15 8.46 12.76
N ILE A 121 5.87 7.38 12.46
CA ILE A 121 6.81 6.75 13.37
C ILE A 121 8.17 7.46 13.31
N LEU A 122 8.70 7.78 12.12
CA LEU A 122 10.02 8.41 11.97
C LEU A 122 10.06 9.85 12.51
N LEU A 123 9.02 10.66 12.24
CA LEU A 123 8.99 12.07 12.64
C LEU A 123 9.21 12.30 14.14
N PRO A 124 8.55 11.57 15.06
CA PRO A 124 8.81 11.70 16.49
C PRO A 124 10.06 10.95 16.97
N LEU A 125 10.50 9.90 16.26
CA LEU A 125 11.71 9.16 16.63
C LEU A 125 12.99 9.97 16.42
N LEU A 126 13.09 10.73 15.34
CA LEU A 126 14.25 11.56 15.03
C LEU A 126 14.62 12.55 16.15
N PRO A 127 13.72 13.42 16.65
CA PRO A 127 14.04 14.34 17.75
C PRO A 127 14.31 13.61 19.06
N MET A 128 13.69 12.46 19.29
CA MET A 128 13.97 11.66 20.48
C MET A 128 15.41 11.13 20.44
N VAL A 129 15.85 10.56 19.32
CA VAL A 129 17.23 10.08 19.14
C VAL A 129 18.24 11.21 19.28
N THR A 130 17.98 12.41 18.73
CA THR A 130 18.88 13.56 18.91
C THR A 130 18.95 14.04 20.35
N ILE A 131 17.82 14.08 21.07
CA ILE A 131 17.81 14.41 22.50
C ILE A 131 18.59 13.37 23.31
N PHE A 132 18.32 12.08 23.11
CA PHE A 132 19.02 11.00 23.81
C PHE A 132 20.53 11.01 23.55
N THR A 133 20.95 11.14 22.29
CA THR A 133 22.37 11.23 21.93
C THR A 133 23.03 12.47 22.55
N SER A 134 22.35 13.63 22.59
CA SER A 134 22.87 14.84 23.22
C SER A 134 23.05 14.69 24.74
N LEU A 135 22.11 14.01 25.42
CA LEU A 135 22.19 13.73 26.84
C LEU A 135 23.32 12.74 27.14
N CYS A 136 23.43 11.65 26.37
CA CYS A 136 24.52 10.69 26.49
C CYS A 136 25.87 11.37 26.31
N TYR A 137 26.05 12.19 25.27
CA TYR A 137 27.27 12.95 25.03
C TYR A 137 27.61 13.93 26.18
N ARG A 138 26.59 14.59 26.74
CA ARG A 138 26.77 15.51 27.87
C ARG A 138 27.13 14.79 29.18
N THR A 139 26.69 13.55 29.36
CA THR A 139 27.06 12.74 30.53
C THR A 139 28.48 12.18 30.43
N THR A 140 28.92 11.73 29.25
CA THR A 140 30.28 11.19 29.05
C THR A 140 31.35 12.26 29.22
N THR A 141 31.12 13.48 28.72
CA THR A 141 32.04 14.62 28.90
C THR A 141 32.22 15.00 30.38
N LYS A 142 31.17 14.93 31.21
CA LYS A 142 31.27 15.15 32.65
C LYS A 142 32.08 14.07 33.39
N CYS A 143 31.99 12.82 32.95
CA CYS A 143 32.75 11.72 33.56
C CYS A 143 34.24 11.74 33.19
N ILE A 144 34.59 12.21 31.99
CA ILE A 144 35.97 12.36 31.54
C ILE A 144 36.67 13.51 32.29
N SER A 145 35.97 14.63 32.53
CA SER A 145 36.50 15.77 33.29
C SER A 145 36.91 15.43 34.74
N LYS A 146 36.31 14.40 35.37
CA LYS A 146 36.66 13.98 36.74
C LYS A 146 37.82 12.99 36.82
N LYS A 147 38.39 12.52 35.69
CA LYS A 147 39.52 11.58 35.67
C LYS A 147 40.86 12.21 35.28
N ALA A 148 41.04 13.52 35.47
CA ALA A 148 42.35 14.17 35.36
C ALA A 148 43.13 14.09 36.70
N LYS A 149 43.68 12.90 37.00
CA LYS A 149 44.96 12.68 37.72
C LYS A 149 45.12 11.19 38.04
N LYS A 150 45.64 10.41 37.09
CA LYS A 150 46.56 9.32 37.42
C LYS A 150 47.71 9.33 36.42
N PRO A 151 48.95 9.06 36.88
CA PRO A 151 50.15 9.04 36.03
C PRO A 151 50.04 7.91 35.01
N TYR A 152 50.56 8.20 33.83
CA TYR A 152 50.64 7.30 32.69
C TYR A 152 51.60 6.15 33.00
N ASP A 153 51.17 4.91 32.81
CA ASP A 153 52.02 3.72 32.80
C ASP A 153 51.91 3.06 31.41
N GLU A 154 53.02 3.06 30.69
CA GLU A 154 53.18 2.45 29.37
C GLU A 154 53.43 0.97 29.54
N THR A 155 52.40 0.11 29.45
CA THR A 155 52.66 -1.30 29.19
C THR A 155 51.50 -2.01 28.47
N ALA A 156 51.75 -2.23 27.18
CA ALA A 156 51.52 -3.49 26.44
C ALA A 156 50.13 -3.92 25.93
N MET A 157 50.24 -4.49 24.72
CA MET A 157 49.44 -5.52 24.04
C MET A 157 48.18 -5.06 23.29
N ARG A 158 48.18 -5.07 21.95
CA ARG A 158 48.21 -6.21 21.00
C ARG A 158 46.85 -6.91 20.94
N GLY A 159 46.15 -6.81 19.81
CA GLY A 159 44.93 -7.59 19.55
C GLY A 159 44.13 -7.16 18.32
N ALA A 160 44.46 -7.76 17.19
CA ALA A 160 43.68 -8.04 15.97
C ALA A 160 42.35 -7.27 15.70
N ARG A 161 42.34 -6.57 14.55
CA ARG A 161 41.14 -6.09 13.85
C ARG A 161 40.68 -7.21 12.91
N ILE A 162 39.50 -7.78 13.17
CA ILE A 162 38.79 -8.69 12.25
C ILE A 162 37.67 -7.87 11.60
N ASP A 163 37.64 -7.84 10.27
CA ASP A 163 36.56 -7.27 9.47
C ASP A 163 35.32 -8.19 9.51
N PRO A 164 34.10 -7.65 9.65
CA PRO A 164 32.90 -8.36 9.26
C PRO A 164 32.63 -8.19 7.76
N GLN A 165 32.80 -9.30 7.06
CA GLN A 165 32.35 -9.58 5.70
C GLN A 165 30.81 -9.58 5.67
N TYR A 166 30.19 -8.74 4.83
CA TYR A 166 28.74 -8.68 4.66
C TYR A 166 28.31 -9.63 3.53
N GLU A 167 27.53 -10.65 3.87
CA GLU A 167 26.94 -11.59 2.92
C GLU A 167 25.79 -10.96 2.14
N ASN A 168 25.80 -11.26 0.84
CA ASN A 168 24.76 -11.03 -0.13
C ASN A 168 23.61 -12.01 0.10
N ALA A 169 22.37 -11.53 0.16
CA ALA A 169 21.17 -12.37 0.10
C ALA A 169 20.23 -11.81 -0.97
N THR A 170 20.24 -12.50 -2.11
CA THR A 170 19.28 -12.40 -3.20
C THR A 170 18.05 -13.25 -2.85
N SER A 171 16.83 -12.72 -3.01
CA SER A 171 15.62 -13.52 -3.32
C SER A 171 14.58 -12.56 -3.90
N PHE A 172 14.23 -12.63 -5.18
CA PHE A 172 13.41 -13.63 -5.87
C PHE A 172 11.98 -13.69 -5.34
N PHE A 173 11.09 -12.95 -6.02
CA PHE A 173 9.65 -13.25 -6.08
C PHE A 173 9.20 -13.10 -7.53
N GLU A 174 9.26 -14.22 -8.23
CA GLU A 174 8.48 -14.48 -9.43
C GLU A 174 7.17 -15.10 -8.94
N LEU A 175 6.04 -14.42 -9.15
CA LEU A 175 4.73 -14.98 -8.88
C LEU A 175 3.84 -14.81 -10.11
N GLU A 176 3.94 -15.86 -10.92
CA GLU A 176 3.09 -16.21 -12.03
C GLU A 176 1.61 -16.23 -11.61
N ARG A 177 0.78 -15.45 -12.30
CA ARG A 177 -0.68 -15.56 -12.21
C ARG A 177 -1.25 -15.61 -13.62
N ARG A 178 -1.74 -16.80 -13.99
CA ARG A 178 -2.46 -17.10 -15.22
C ARG A 178 -3.64 -16.13 -15.39
N GLY A 179 -3.54 -15.26 -16.39
CA GLY A 179 -4.66 -14.53 -16.97
C GLY A 179 -5.10 -15.23 -18.25
N PHE A 180 -6.39 -15.16 -18.56
CA PHE A 180 -6.96 -15.67 -19.79
C PHE A 180 -6.19 -15.15 -21.01
N ASN A 181 -5.72 -16.07 -21.85
CA ASN A 181 -5.16 -15.76 -23.15
C ASN A 181 -6.21 -15.06 -24.01
N CYS A 182 -5.87 -13.86 -24.50
CA CYS A 182 -6.43 -13.37 -25.75
C CYS A 182 -5.85 -14.28 -26.85
N ALA A 183 -6.58 -15.33 -27.20
CA ALA A 183 -6.34 -16.03 -28.46
C ALA A 183 -6.93 -15.17 -29.58
N GLU A 184 -6.11 -14.88 -30.59
CA GLU A 184 -6.60 -14.59 -31.95
C GLU A 184 -7.49 -15.73 -32.47
#